data_AF-A0A2T1HLB9-F1
#
_entry.id   AF-A0A2T1HLB9-F1
#
_cell.length_a   1.000
_cell.length_b   1.000
_cell.length_c   1.000
_cell.angle_alpha   90.00
_cell.angle_beta   90.00
_cell.angle_gamma   90.00
#
_symmetry.space_group_name_H-M   'P 1'
#
loop_
_entity.id
_entity.type
_entity.pdbx_description
1 polymer ?
#
loop_
_entity_poly.entity_id
_entity_poly.type
_entity_poly.pdbx_seq_one_letter_code
_entity_poly.pdbx_strand_id
1 'polypeptide(L)'
;TLTEGKPAVTAVVPAEGFSEAEILRLGATVERASEHPLAVAIVAAAEARGIAPGQLADFDSPTGKGALGAVDGRAVALGNARFLAERGVDVGPLAARAEELRQDGATAI
;
A
#
# COMPACT_ATOMS: atom_id res chain seq x y z
N THR A 1 12.34 3.87 -23.89
CA THR A 1 12.78 4.72 -22.76
C THR A 1 13.16 3.81 -21.62
N LEU A 2 14.35 4.01 -21.06
CA LEU A 2 14.90 3.22 -19.96
C LEU A 2 14.22 3.72 -18.67
N THR A 3 13.10 3.13 -18.29
CA THR A 3 12.60 3.31 -16.92
C THR A 3 13.58 2.59 -16.00
N GLU A 4 14.10 3.31 -15.01
CA GLU A 4 14.93 2.71 -13.97
C GLU A 4 14.17 1.49 -13.43
N GLY A 5 14.79 0.31 -13.45
CA GLY A 5 14.12 -0.98 -13.20
C GLY A 5 13.67 -1.20 -11.74
N LYS A 6 13.35 -0.14 -11.01
CA LYS A 6 12.90 -0.17 -9.62
C LYS A 6 11.53 0.51 -9.53
N PRO A 7 10.51 -0.15 -8.95
CA PRO A 7 9.23 0.50 -8.71
C PRO A 7 9.39 1.69 -7.77
N ALA A 8 8.56 2.71 -7.96
CA ALA A 8 8.47 3.89 -7.12
C ALA A 8 7.00 4.27 -6.92
N VAL A 9 6.66 4.81 -5.74
CA VAL A 9 5.32 5.33 -5.49
C VAL A 9 5.15 6.64 -6.25
N THR A 10 4.28 6.63 -7.26
CA THR A 10 4.00 7.79 -8.12
C THR A 10 2.78 8.59 -7.67
N ALA A 11 1.84 7.95 -6.97
CA ALA A 11 0.64 8.57 -6.43
C ALA A 11 0.18 7.85 -5.16
N VAL A 12 -0.44 8.60 -4.25
CA VAL A 12 -1.18 8.08 -3.10
C VAL A 12 -2.57 8.70 -3.17
N VAL A 13 -3.61 7.87 -3.29
CA VAL A 13 -5.00 8.35 -3.39
C VAL A 13 -5.76 7.91 -2.15
N PRO A 14 -5.96 8.80 -1.16
CA PRO A 14 -6.67 8.42 0.06
C PRO A 14 -8.18 8.36 -0.16
N ALA A 15 -8.86 7.50 0.60
CA ALA A 15 -10.30 7.56 0.77
C ALA A 15 -10.70 8.76 1.64
N GLU A 16 -11.98 9.12 1.64
CA GLU A 16 -12.50 10.20 2.50
C GLU A 16 -12.18 9.91 3.98
N GLY A 17 -11.74 10.94 4.70
CA GLY A 17 -11.34 10.83 6.12
C GLY A 17 -9.89 10.39 6.35
N PHE A 18 -9.12 10.06 5.30
CA PHE A 18 -7.70 9.75 5.39
C PHE A 18 -6.84 10.81 4.71
N SER A 19 -5.62 10.98 5.22
CA SER A 19 -4.59 11.77 4.54
C SER A 19 -3.63 10.85 3.78
N GLU A 20 -2.99 11.37 2.73
CA GLU A 20 -1.92 10.63 2.03
C GLU A 20 -0.80 10.19 2.99
N ALA A 21 -0.44 11.06 3.93
CA ALA A 21 0.59 10.77 4.92
C ALA A 21 0.19 9.61 5.84
N GLU A 22 -1.08 9.54 6.25
CA GLU A 22 -1.60 8.43 7.05
C GLU A 22 -1.60 7.12 6.26
N ILE A 23 -2.09 7.12 5.02
CA ILE A 23 -2.08 5.93 4.17
C ILE A 23 -0.66 5.42 3.96
N LEU A 24 0.27 6.32 3.65
CA LEU A 24 1.66 5.97 3.42
C LEU A 24 2.34 5.47 4.69
N ARG A 25 2.02 6.04 5.86
CA ARG A 25 2.50 5.56 7.17
C ARG A 25 2.02 4.14 7.45
N LEU A 26 0.73 3.86 7.29
CA LEU A 26 0.14 2.54 7.52
C LEU A 26 0.74 1.51 6.55
N GLY A 27 0.82 1.86 5.27
CA GLY A 27 1.42 1.05 4.21
C GLY A 27 2.87 0.69 4.51
N ALA A 28 3.72 1.69 4.74
CA ALA A 28 5.14 1.48 5.05
C ALA A 28 5.36 0.70 6.35
N THR A 29 4.46 0.83 7.33
CA THR A 29 4.59 0.07 8.58
C THR A 29 4.40 -1.42 8.37
N VAL A 30 3.40 -1.82 7.58
CA VAL A 30 3.17 -3.24 7.26
C VAL A 30 4.25 -3.74 6.31
N GLU A 31 4.57 -2.98 5.26
CA GLU A 31 5.53 -3.37 4.23
C GLU A 31 6.98 -3.44 4.71
N ARG A 32 7.32 -2.87 5.87
CA ARG A 32 8.68 -2.98 6.44
C ARG A 32 9.12 -4.44 6.69
N ALA A 33 8.15 -5.35 6.86
CA ALA A 33 8.40 -6.76 7.09
C ALA A 33 8.43 -7.59 5.79
N SER A 34 8.23 -6.94 4.64
CA SER A 34 8.16 -7.55 3.31
C SER A 34 9.41 -7.19 2.50
N GLU A 35 9.96 -8.17 1.78
CA GLU A 35 11.14 -7.97 0.91
C GLU A 35 10.76 -7.71 -0.56
N HIS A 36 9.46 -7.54 -0.85
CA HIS A 36 8.99 -7.35 -2.21
C HIS A 36 9.46 -6.00 -2.79
N PRO A 37 9.77 -5.91 -4.11
CA PRO A 37 10.18 -4.64 -4.71
C PRO A 37 9.18 -3.49 -4.49
N LEU A 38 7.87 -3.77 -4.46
CA LEU A 38 6.84 -2.77 -4.17
C LEU A 38 6.86 -2.31 -2.71
N ALA A 39 7.12 -3.24 -1.78
CA ALA A 39 7.27 -2.94 -0.35
C ALA A 39 8.40 -1.94 -0.13
N VAL A 40 9.55 -2.22 -0.75
CA VAL A 40 10.73 -1.32 -0.73
C VAL A 40 10.37 0.06 -1.26
N ALA A 41 9.60 0.15 -2.35
CA ALA A 41 9.16 1.42 -2.92
C ALA A 41 8.25 2.22 -1.97
N ILE A 42 7.34 1.55 -1.26
CA ILE A 42 6.43 2.18 -0.28
C ILE A 42 7.21 2.69 0.94
N VAL A 43 8.10 1.86 1.50
CA VAL A 43 8.93 2.23 2.64
C VAL A 43 9.83 3.42 2.28
N ALA A 44 10.50 3.36 1.13
CA ALA A 44 11.35 4.46 0.65
C ALA A 44 10.55 5.76 0.43
N ALA A 45 9.31 5.67 -0.07
CA ALA A 45 8.45 6.83 -0.24
C ALA A 45 8.05 7.47 1.11
N ALA A 46 7.82 6.67 2.15
CA ALA A 46 7.55 7.18 3.50
C ALA A 46 8.78 7.88 4.08
N GLU A 47 9.96 7.25 3.98
CA GLU A 47 11.23 7.81 4.45
C GLU A 47 11.56 9.14 3.76
N ALA A 48 11.40 9.21 2.43
CA ALA A 48 11.64 10.42 1.66
C ALA A 48 10.72 11.59 2.05
N ARG A 49 9.53 11.29 2.58
CA ARG A 49 8.56 12.28 3.10
C ARG A 49 8.71 12.55 4.60
N GLY A 50 9.73 11.96 5.26
CA GLY A 50 9.96 12.12 6.70
C GLY A 50 8.88 11.45 7.57
N ILE A 51 8.17 10.46 7.04
CA ILE A 51 7.09 9.76 7.74
C ILE A 51 7.68 8.54 8.46
N ALA A 52 7.66 8.58 9.78
CA ALA A 52 8.12 7.46 10.60
C ALA A 52 7.09 6.31 10.60
N PRO A 53 7.50 5.06 10.35
CA PRO A 53 6.64 3.88 10.51
C PRO A 53 6.17 3.73 11.97
N GLY A 54 4.98 3.15 12.14
CA GLY A 54 4.41 2.80 13.44
C GLY A 54 4.91 1.45 13.99
N GLN A 55 4.20 0.95 15.00
CA GLN A 55 4.45 -0.38 15.55
C GLN A 55 3.62 -1.43 14.82
N LEU A 56 4.29 -2.44 14.25
CA LEU A 56 3.66 -3.58 13.58
C LEU A 56 3.49 -4.76 14.55
N ALA A 57 2.32 -5.38 14.55
CA ALA A 57 2.02 -6.67 15.14
C ALA A 57 1.27 -7.57 14.15
N ASP A 58 1.23 -8.87 14.42
CA ASP A 58 0.43 -9.87 13.68
C ASP A 58 0.61 -9.81 12.15
N PHE A 59 1.86 -9.64 11.70
CA PHE A 59 2.17 -9.58 10.28
C PHE A 59 1.90 -10.92 9.58
N ASP A 60 1.24 -10.86 8.42
CA ASP A 60 1.05 -11.99 7.52
C ASP A 60 1.11 -11.52 6.05
N SER A 61 1.63 -12.36 5.17
CA SER A 61 1.79 -12.06 3.74
C SER A 61 1.41 -13.27 2.89
N PRO A 62 0.10 -13.47 2.64
CA PRO A 62 -0.35 -14.58 1.81
C PRO A 62 0.18 -14.43 0.38
N THR A 63 0.91 -15.45 -0.07
CA THR A 63 1.60 -15.46 -1.37
C THR A 63 0.68 -15.03 -2.51
N GLY A 64 1.07 -13.98 -3.22
CA GLY A 64 0.37 -13.48 -4.41
C GLY A 64 -0.90 -12.67 -4.11
N LYS A 65 -1.20 -12.35 -2.85
CA LYS A 65 -2.38 -11.56 -2.48
C LYS A 65 -2.05 -10.17 -1.94
N GLY A 66 -1.04 -10.06 -1.09
CA GLY A 66 -0.65 -8.81 -0.44
C GLY A 66 -0.11 -9.04 0.98
N ALA A 67 -0.19 -8.00 1.81
CA ALA A 67 0.34 -7.99 3.17
C ALA A 67 -0.71 -7.50 4.18
N LEU A 68 -0.56 -7.94 5.43
CA LEU A 68 -1.49 -7.72 6.53
C LEU A 68 -0.71 -7.43 7.81
N GLY A 69 -1.32 -6.68 8.71
CA GLY A 69 -0.84 -6.57 10.07
C GLY A 69 -1.66 -5.59 10.90
N ALA A 70 -1.33 -5.48 12.17
CA ALA A 70 -1.87 -4.47 13.06
C ALA A 70 -0.84 -3.33 13.24
N VAL A 71 -1.21 -2.11 12.85
CA VAL A 71 -0.39 -0.91 13.02
C VAL A 71 -0.96 -0.08 14.17
N ASP A 72 -0.19 0.07 15.24
CA ASP A 72 -0.62 0.77 16.46
C ASP A 72 -1.99 0.27 16.98
N GLY A 73 -2.23 -1.04 16.88
CA GLY A 73 -3.50 -1.69 17.27
C GLY A 73 -4.63 -1.61 16.23
N ARG A 74 -4.42 -1.00 15.06
CA ARG A 74 -5.40 -0.95 13.96
C ARG A 74 -5.07 -2.02 12.92
N ALA A 75 -6.06 -2.84 12.54
CA ALA A 75 -5.90 -3.80 11.46
C ALA A 75 -5.72 -3.09 10.11
N VAL A 76 -4.70 -3.49 9.36
CA VAL A 76 -4.33 -2.95 8.04
C VAL A 76 -4.16 -4.11 7.07
N ALA A 77 -4.73 -3.96 5.87
CA ALA A 77 -4.57 -4.87 4.76
C ALA A 77 -4.13 -4.10 3.51
N LEU A 78 -3.15 -4.64 2.80
CA LEU A 78 -2.57 -4.07 1.58
C LEU A 78 -2.62 -5.13 0.50
N GLY A 79 -3.03 -4.76 -0.72
CA GLY A 79 -3.08 -5.71 -1.83
C GLY A 79 -4.22 -5.41 -2.80
N ASN A 80 -4.36 -6.29 -3.78
CA ASN A 80 -5.31 -6.04 -4.86
C ASN A 80 -6.79 -6.02 -4.39
N ALA A 81 -7.65 -5.44 -5.22
CA ALA A 81 -9.08 -5.30 -4.94
C ALA A 81 -9.78 -6.63 -4.56
N ARG A 82 -9.37 -7.76 -5.17
CA ARG A 82 -9.94 -9.07 -4.84
C ARG A 82 -9.59 -9.47 -3.40
N PHE A 83 -8.33 -9.29 -2.99
CA PHE A 83 -7.88 -9.61 -1.65
C PHE A 83 -8.56 -8.75 -0.57
N LEU A 84 -8.73 -7.46 -0.86
CA LEU A 84 -9.44 -6.54 0.01
C LEU A 84 -10.93 -6.89 0.13
N ALA A 85 -11.58 -7.26 -0.98
CA ALA A 85 -12.97 -7.71 -0.99
C ALA A 85 -13.17 -9.02 -0.21
N GLU A 86 -12.23 -9.97 -0.29
CA GLU A 86 -12.23 -11.20 0.54
C GLU A 86 -12.20 -10.89 2.06
N ARG A 87 -11.81 -9.67 2.45
CA ARG A 87 -11.77 -9.17 3.84
C ARG A 87 -12.89 -8.19 4.18
N GLY A 88 -13.87 -8.02 3.29
CA GLY A 88 -14.99 -7.11 3.50
C GLY A 88 -14.65 -5.63 3.38
N VAL A 89 -13.50 -5.29 2.78
CA VAL A 89 -13.14 -3.89 2.50
C VAL A 89 -13.80 -3.47 1.19
N ASP A 90 -14.67 -2.46 1.26
CA ASP A 90 -15.28 -1.86 0.07
C ASP A 90 -14.30 -0.88 -0.60
N VAL A 91 -13.88 -1.23 -1.80
CA VAL A 91 -12.99 -0.41 -2.64
C VAL A 91 -13.75 0.39 -3.71
N GLY A 92 -15.08 0.27 -3.76
CA GLY A 92 -15.95 0.89 -4.75
C GLY A 92 -15.68 2.39 -4.98
N PRO A 93 -15.53 3.23 -3.92
CA PRO A 93 -15.25 4.65 -4.08
C PRO A 93 -13.93 4.98 -4.80
N LEU A 94 -12.97 4.06 -4.79
CA LEU A 94 -11.64 4.25 -5.39
C LEU A 94 -11.42 3.40 -6.65
N ALA A 95 -12.37 2.52 -7.01
CA ALA A 95 -12.22 1.54 -8.08
C ALA A 95 -11.95 2.19 -9.44
N ALA A 96 -12.65 3.27 -9.78
CA ALA A 96 -12.44 4.00 -11.03
C ALA A 96 -11.03 4.58 -11.10
N ARG A 97 -10.56 5.20 -10.01
CA ARG A 97 -9.22 5.80 -9.96
C ARG A 97 -8.11 4.76 -10.02
N ALA A 98 -8.30 3.62 -9.37
CA ALA A 98 -7.38 2.49 -9.43
C ALA A 98 -7.29 1.89 -10.84
N GLU A 99 -8.39 1.90 -11.61
CA GLU A 99 -8.39 1.46 -13.01
C GLU A 99 -7.62 2.42 -13.91
N GLU A 100 -7.86 3.73 -13.79
CA GLU A 100 -7.12 4.75 -14.56
C GLU A 100 -5.60 4.60 -14.38
N LEU A 101 -5.14 4.49 -13.13
CA LEU A 101 -3.71 4.33 -12.85
C LEU A 101 -3.13 3.05 -13.45
N ARG A 102 -3.90 1.95 -13.46
CA ARG A 102 -3.46 0.69 -14.08
C ARG A 102 -3.36 0.79 -15.59
N GLN A 103 -4.27 1.55 -16.23
CA GLN A 103 -4.22 1.80 -17.67
C GLN A 103 -2.98 2.63 -18.06
N ASP A 104 -2.52 3.50 -17.17
CA ASP A 104 -1.27 4.26 -17.32
C ASP A 104 0.00 3.42 -17.02
N GLY A 105 -0.16 2.10 -16.79
CA GLY A 105 0.94 1.17 -16.55
C GLY A 105 1.42 1.14 -15.10
N ALA A 106 0.72 1.79 -14.17
CA ALA A 106 1.03 1.71 -12.75
C ALA A 106 0.49 0.42 -12.12
N THR A 107 1.12 0.00 -11.03
CA THR A 107 0.56 -1.04 -10.16
C THR A 107 -0.22 -0.36 -9.03
N ALA A 108 -1.53 -0.60 -8.96
CA ALA A 108 -2.39 -0.13 -7.88
C ALA A 108 -2.65 -1.28 -6.89
N ILE A 109 -2.30 -1.05 -5.61
CA ILE A 109 -2.44 -1.98 -4.48
C ILE A 109 -3.02 -1.29 -3.25
#